data_AF-A0A0Q8ISE9-F1
#
_entry.id   AF-A0A0Q8ISE9-F1
#
_cell.length_a   1.000
_cell.length_b   1.000
_cell.length_c   1.000
_cell.angle_alpha   90.00
_cell.angle_beta   90.00
_cell.angle_gamma   90.00
#
_symmetry.space_group_name_H-M   'P 1'
#
loop_
_entity.id
_entity.type
_entity.pdbx_description
1 polymer ?
#
loop_
_entity_poly.entity_id
_entity_poly.type
_entity_poly.pdbx_seq_one_letter_code
_entity_poly.pdbx_strand_id
1 'polypeptide(L)'
;MPYLGLGLHVIVALCFAVHVVRSGQDRYWLMILFMFPLLGSVVYGVAIWLPDQRHTRHGRALAGNVRRLLDPGRELREAQDAYETAATTDNRMRLADALLGAGRASDALPLYRAALSGIHRDDPRIQVKLAHALLEAGDAAQARQTLEDLIARKPDFRSPEGHLTFARAVAASGDKAKAKEEFEALVGYSSGFDAHVHYVECLIGWGELGRARELCEQAQTRAKRLPAYARRMNKPALDKLKELGKRAEST
;
A
#
# COMPACT_ATOMS: atom_id res chain seq x y z
N MET A 1 -27.42 -30.99 -6.44
CA MET A 1 -26.40 -32.04 -6.71
C MET A 1 -25.34 -32.02 -5.61
N PRO A 2 -25.51 -32.81 -4.53
CA PRO A 2 -24.69 -32.72 -3.30
C PRO A 2 -23.27 -33.34 -3.42
N TYR A 3 -22.88 -33.86 -4.58
CA TYR A 3 -21.63 -34.61 -4.76
C TYR A 3 -20.39 -33.74 -5.06
N LEU A 4 -20.57 -32.46 -5.43
CA LEU A 4 -19.44 -31.57 -5.77
C LEU A 4 -18.57 -31.17 -4.56
N GLY A 5 -19.15 -31.06 -3.37
CA GLY A 5 -18.38 -30.84 -2.13
C GLY A 5 -17.59 -32.07 -1.68
N LEU A 6 -18.01 -33.26 -2.12
CA LEU A 6 -17.39 -34.53 -1.75
C LEU A 6 -16.09 -34.81 -2.53
N GLY A 7 -15.92 -34.27 -3.74
CA GLY A 7 -14.68 -34.42 -4.50
C GLY A 7 -13.54 -33.52 -4.01
N LEU A 8 -13.86 -32.29 -3.61
CA LEU A 8 -12.85 -31.28 -3.26
C LEU A 8 -12.05 -31.65 -2.00
N HIS A 9 -12.72 -32.17 -0.97
CA HIS A 9 -12.03 -32.55 0.27
C HIS A 9 -11.16 -33.80 0.10
N VAL A 10 -11.51 -34.71 -0.82
CA VAL A 10 -10.67 -35.88 -1.15
C VAL A 10 -9.38 -35.43 -1.82
N ILE A 11 -9.45 -34.47 -2.75
CA ILE A 11 -8.26 -33.90 -3.41
C ILE A 11 -7.36 -33.20 -2.38
N VAL A 12 -7.96 -32.40 -1.48
CA VAL A 12 -7.23 -31.71 -0.41
C VAL A 12 -6.56 -32.71 0.55
N ALA A 13 -7.28 -33.76 0.97
CA ALA A 13 -6.73 -34.82 1.80
C ALA A 13 -5.61 -35.60 1.08
N LEU A 14 -5.74 -35.84 -0.23
CA LEU A 14 -4.69 -36.51 -1.02
C LEU A 14 -3.42 -35.65 -1.08
N CYS A 15 -3.55 -34.34 -1.30
CA CYS A 15 -2.41 -33.42 -1.31
C CYS A 15 -1.68 -33.39 0.04
N PHE A 16 -2.40 -33.38 1.16
CA PHE A 16 -1.80 -33.41 2.49
C PHE A 16 -1.20 -34.79 2.83
N ALA A 17 -1.82 -35.88 2.41
CA ALA A 17 -1.26 -37.23 2.55
C ALA A 17 0.08 -37.37 1.81
N VAL A 18 0.16 -36.86 0.57
CA VAL A 18 1.40 -36.83 -0.21
C VAL A 18 2.46 -35.98 0.48
N HIS A 19 2.09 -34.85 1.10
CA HIS A 19 3.01 -34.01 1.85
C HIS A 19 3.57 -34.74 3.08
N VAL A 20 2.73 -35.41 3.89
CA VAL A 20 3.16 -36.20 5.07
C VAL A 20 4.22 -37.23 4.70
N VAL A 21 4.02 -37.97 3.60
CA VAL A 21 4.98 -38.99 3.13
C VAL A 21 6.29 -38.36 2.68
N ARG A 22 6.25 -37.18 2.05
CA ARG A 22 7.43 -36.46 1.56
C ARG A 22 8.22 -35.77 2.66
N SER A 23 7.54 -35.28 3.70
CA SER A 23 8.11 -34.54 4.82
C SER A 23 8.63 -35.44 5.95
N GLY A 24 8.50 -36.78 5.80
CA GLY A 24 9.00 -37.76 6.76
C GLY A 24 8.26 -37.77 8.11
N GLN A 25 7.04 -37.25 8.13
CA GLN A 25 6.29 -37.03 9.37
C GLN A 25 5.63 -38.32 9.88
N ASP A 26 5.32 -38.37 11.18
CA ASP A 26 4.79 -39.58 11.82
C ASP A 26 3.55 -40.14 11.12
N ARG A 27 3.62 -41.43 10.78
CA ARG A 27 2.62 -42.16 9.98
C ARG A 27 1.21 -42.15 10.60
N TYR A 28 1.11 -41.85 11.89
CA TYR A 28 -0.17 -41.64 12.59
C TYR A 28 -1.03 -40.53 11.98
N TRP A 29 -0.43 -39.51 11.35
CA TRP A 29 -1.16 -38.44 10.65
C TRP A 29 -1.93 -38.92 9.43
N LEU A 30 -1.43 -39.92 8.72
CA LEU A 30 -2.14 -40.54 7.59
C LEU A 30 -3.42 -41.23 8.08
N MET A 31 -3.37 -41.85 9.26
CA MET A 31 -4.54 -42.48 9.87
C MET A 31 -5.59 -41.44 10.28
N ILE A 32 -5.19 -40.32 10.88
CA ILE A 32 -6.11 -39.22 11.23
C ILE A 32 -6.76 -38.61 9.98
N LEU A 33 -5.97 -38.38 8.93
CA LEU A 33 -6.44 -37.79 7.68
C LEU A 33 -7.37 -38.72 6.90
N PHE A 34 -7.23 -40.03 7.08
CA PHE A 34 -8.14 -41.03 6.50
C PHE A 34 -9.44 -41.16 7.29
N MET A 35 -9.36 -41.18 8.63
CA MET A 35 -10.53 -41.39 9.51
C MET A 35 -11.41 -40.14 9.61
N PHE A 36 -10.81 -38.95 9.53
CA PHE A 36 -11.50 -37.66 9.58
C PHE A 36 -10.93 -36.70 8.52
N PRO A 37 -11.23 -36.89 7.24
CA PRO A 37 -10.56 -36.15 6.15
C PRO A 37 -10.79 -34.64 6.20
N LEU A 38 -11.97 -34.19 6.63
CA LEU A 38 -12.25 -32.76 6.75
C LEU A 38 -11.52 -32.14 7.96
N LEU A 39 -11.69 -32.72 9.14
CA LEU A 39 -11.12 -32.20 10.39
C LEU A 39 -9.60 -32.39 10.45
N GLY A 40 -9.10 -33.54 10.01
CA GLY A 40 -7.68 -33.86 9.89
C GLY A 40 -6.94 -32.91 8.95
N SER A 41 -7.55 -32.53 7.82
CA SER A 41 -6.95 -31.55 6.89
C SER A 41 -6.84 -30.15 7.52
N VAL A 42 -7.87 -29.72 8.27
CA VAL A 42 -7.87 -28.41 8.94
C VAL A 42 -6.85 -28.38 10.08
N VAL A 43 -6.82 -29.41 10.92
CA VAL A 43 -5.89 -29.51 12.05
C VAL A 43 -4.45 -29.62 11.55
N TYR A 44 -4.18 -30.46 10.54
CA TYR A 44 -2.85 -30.58 9.93
C TYR A 44 -2.40 -29.27 9.26
N GLY A 45 -3.32 -28.63 8.54
CA GLY A 45 -3.08 -27.34 7.89
C GLY A 45 -2.65 -26.26 8.87
N VAL A 46 -3.31 -26.16 10.02
CA VAL A 46 -3.05 -25.12 11.04
C VAL A 46 -1.87 -25.46 11.96
N ALA A 47 -1.77 -26.71 12.42
CA ALA A 47 -0.81 -27.11 13.45
C ALA A 47 0.58 -27.42 12.90
N ILE A 48 0.70 -27.83 11.63
CA ILE A 48 1.95 -28.36 11.06
C ILE A 48 2.35 -27.61 9.79
N TRP A 49 1.46 -27.53 8.80
CA TRP A 49 1.81 -26.92 7.52
C TRP A 49 1.98 -25.39 7.63
N LEU A 50 1.10 -24.71 8.37
CA LEU A 50 1.19 -23.27 8.59
C LEU A 50 2.49 -22.84 9.29
N PRO A 51 2.96 -23.49 10.39
CA PRO A 51 4.23 -23.13 11.02
C PRO A 51 5.46 -23.48 10.19
N ASP A 52 5.47 -24.58 9.43
CA ASP A 52 6.60 -24.96 8.57
C ASP A 52 6.82 -23.92 7.43
N GLN A 53 5.72 -23.38 6.88
CA GLN A 53 5.76 -22.30 5.90
C GLN A 53 6.14 -20.92 6.49
N ARG A 54 6.15 -20.73 7.82
CA ARG A 54 6.61 -19.47 8.45
C ARG A 54 8.12 -19.26 8.33
N HIS A 55 8.89 -20.31 8.01
CA HIS A 55 10.34 -20.24 7.88
C HIS A 55 10.85 -19.81 6.48
N THR A 56 10.01 -19.81 5.44
CA THR A 56 10.37 -19.29 4.11
C THR A 56 10.06 -17.79 3.95
N ARG A 57 10.88 -17.07 3.16
CA ARG A 57 10.73 -15.62 2.88
C ARG A 57 9.31 -15.21 2.40
N HIS A 58 8.57 -16.13 1.77
CA HIS A 58 7.20 -15.88 1.28
C HIS A 58 6.11 -15.98 2.36
N GLY A 59 6.30 -16.81 3.41
CA GLY A 59 5.37 -16.90 4.54
C GLY A 59 5.36 -15.64 5.41
N ARG A 60 6.53 -14.99 5.59
CA ARG A 60 6.63 -13.71 6.31
C ARG A 60 5.90 -12.55 5.62
N ALA A 61 5.96 -12.48 4.29
CA ALA A 61 5.29 -11.42 3.52
C ALA A 61 3.75 -11.56 3.53
N LEU A 62 3.24 -12.80 3.44
CA LEU A 62 1.80 -13.08 3.55
C LEU A 62 1.28 -12.89 4.97
N ALA A 63 2.04 -13.31 6.00
CA ALA A 63 1.67 -13.08 7.40
C ALA A 63 1.69 -11.59 7.79
N GLY A 64 2.62 -10.79 7.24
CA GLY A 64 2.67 -9.34 7.46
C GLY A 64 1.45 -8.62 6.89
N ASN A 65 1.05 -8.95 5.66
CA ASN A 65 -0.12 -8.33 5.02
C ASN A 65 -1.44 -8.79 5.66
N VAL A 66 -1.56 -10.06 6.05
CA VAL A 66 -2.74 -10.56 6.79
C VAL A 66 -2.79 -10.00 8.22
N ARG A 67 -1.65 -9.80 8.90
CA ARG A 67 -1.60 -9.12 10.22
C ARG A 67 -2.05 -7.66 10.17
N ARG A 68 -1.64 -6.91 9.13
CA ARG A 68 -2.08 -5.51 8.94
C ARG A 68 -3.58 -5.39 8.65
N LEU A 69 -4.16 -6.39 7.97
CA LEU A 69 -5.60 -6.48 7.76
C LEU A 69 -6.39 -6.93 9.01
N LEU A 70 -5.78 -7.74 9.89
CA LEU A 70 -6.42 -8.24 11.11
C LEU A 70 -6.41 -7.24 12.28
N ASP A 71 -5.44 -6.34 12.34
CA ASP A 71 -5.35 -5.32 13.40
C ASP A 71 -4.68 -4.03 12.90
N PRO A 72 -5.41 -3.18 12.15
CA PRO A 72 -4.90 -1.91 11.65
C PRO A 72 -4.48 -0.94 12.77
N GLY A 73 -4.99 -1.13 13.99
CA GLY A 73 -4.64 -0.32 15.16
C GLY A 73 -3.36 -0.77 15.89
N ARG A 74 -2.78 -1.92 15.52
CA ARG A 74 -1.59 -2.45 16.19
C ARG A 74 -0.34 -1.62 15.92
N GLU A 75 -0.10 -1.24 14.66
CA GLU A 75 1.08 -0.45 14.30
C GLU A 75 1.07 0.92 15.00
N LEU A 76 -0.11 1.55 15.08
CA LEU A 76 -0.30 2.78 15.82
C LEU A 76 -0.05 2.60 17.32
N ARG A 77 -0.57 1.53 17.94
CA ARG A 77 -0.31 1.22 19.36
C ARG A 77 1.16 0.98 19.64
N GLU A 78 1.83 0.14 18.85
CA GLU A 78 3.26 -0.14 19.02
C GLU A 78 4.12 1.12 18.83
N ALA A 79 3.74 2.00 17.89
CA ALA A 79 4.44 3.27 17.68
C ALA A 79 4.20 4.25 18.84
N GLN A 80 2.98 4.28 19.38
CA GLN A 80 2.63 5.08 20.55
C GLN A 80 3.41 4.62 21.78
N ASP A 81 3.40 3.33 22.09
CA ASP A 81 4.13 2.74 23.23
C ASP A 81 5.65 3.03 23.13
N ALA A 82 6.22 2.94 21.92
CA ALA A 82 7.63 3.24 21.70
C ALA A 82 7.94 4.73 21.92
N TYR A 83 7.05 5.63 21.48
CA TYR A 83 7.20 7.07 21.69
C TYR A 83 7.07 7.46 23.17
N GLU A 84 6.14 6.86 23.90
CA GLU A 84 5.98 7.05 25.35
C GLU A 84 7.17 6.52 26.14
N THR A 85 7.74 5.38 25.70
CA THR A 85 8.96 4.83 26.29
C THR A 85 10.16 5.75 26.07
N ALA A 86 10.30 6.27 24.84
CA ALA A 86 11.37 7.21 24.50
C ALA A 86 10.97 8.12 23.33
N ALA A 87 10.91 9.43 23.59
CA ALA A 87 10.52 10.44 22.61
C ALA A 87 11.65 10.84 21.63
N THR A 88 12.37 9.85 21.10
CA THR A 88 13.43 10.03 20.09
C THR A 88 12.84 10.51 18.76
N THR A 89 13.67 11.08 17.88
CA THR A 89 13.23 11.49 16.54
C THR A 89 12.67 10.31 15.74
N ASP A 90 13.29 9.13 15.82
CA ASP A 90 12.84 7.94 15.11
C ASP A 90 11.47 7.46 15.60
N ASN A 91 11.29 7.35 16.93
CA ASN A 91 9.99 6.96 17.50
C ASN A 91 8.89 7.98 17.18
N ARG A 92 9.24 9.27 17.19
CA ARG A 92 8.33 10.35 16.78
C ARG A 92 7.90 10.21 15.32
N MET A 93 8.84 9.95 14.43
CA MET A 93 8.58 9.75 13.00
C MET A 93 7.72 8.50 12.77
N ARG A 94 8.01 7.40 13.47
CA ARG A 94 7.22 6.17 13.37
C ARG A 94 5.78 6.36 13.83
N LEU A 95 5.57 7.10 14.93
CA LEU A 95 4.22 7.45 15.39
C LEU A 95 3.50 8.36 14.39
N ALA A 96 4.19 9.36 13.84
CA ALA A 96 3.62 10.25 12.83
C ALA A 96 3.18 9.47 11.57
N ASP A 97 4.02 8.56 11.08
CA ASP A 97 3.71 7.71 9.93
C ASP A 97 2.52 6.78 10.21
N ALA A 98 2.44 6.22 11.42
CA ALA A 98 1.34 5.34 11.83
C ALA A 98 0.01 6.12 11.96
N LEU A 99 0.04 7.35 12.48
CA LEU A 99 -1.13 8.24 12.53
C LEU A 99 -1.60 8.60 11.12
N LEU A 100 -0.68 8.93 10.21
CA LEU A 100 -0.99 9.23 8.83
C LEU A 100 -1.63 8.04 8.11
N GLY A 101 -1.06 6.84 8.28
CA GLY A 101 -1.62 5.60 7.74
C GLY A 101 -2.99 5.23 8.33
N ALA A 102 -3.30 5.69 9.54
CA ALA A 102 -4.62 5.55 10.19
C ALA A 102 -5.62 6.65 9.78
N GLY A 103 -5.28 7.54 8.84
CA GLY A 103 -6.13 8.66 8.41
C GLY A 103 -6.18 9.82 9.41
N ARG A 104 -5.33 9.82 10.45
CA ARG A 104 -5.24 10.87 11.48
C ARG A 104 -4.17 11.89 11.13
N ALA A 105 -4.24 12.44 9.92
CA ALA A 105 -3.21 13.34 9.39
C ALA A 105 -2.97 14.58 10.26
N SER A 106 -4.03 15.17 10.81
CA SER A 106 -3.93 16.35 11.69
C SER A 106 -3.12 16.06 12.96
N ASP A 107 -3.25 14.87 13.53
CA ASP A 107 -2.52 14.45 14.74
C ASP A 107 -1.03 14.16 14.44
N ALA A 108 -0.71 13.80 13.19
CA ALA A 108 0.67 13.56 12.75
C ALA A 108 1.48 14.85 12.55
N LEU A 109 0.82 15.96 12.18
CA LEU A 109 1.47 17.25 11.92
C LEU A 109 2.39 17.76 13.05
N PRO A 110 1.96 17.82 14.33
CA PRO A 110 2.84 18.28 15.40
C PRO A 110 4.08 17.39 15.57
N LEU A 111 3.97 16.07 15.32
CA LEU A 111 5.09 15.14 15.40
C LEU A 111 6.10 15.37 14.27
N TYR A 112 5.64 15.54 13.02
CA TYR A 112 6.53 15.87 11.92
C TYR A 112 7.22 17.23 12.11
N ARG A 113 6.49 18.25 12.58
CA ARG A 113 7.07 19.56 12.88
C ARG A 113 8.12 19.49 13.99
N ALA A 114 7.85 18.73 15.05
CA ALA A 114 8.82 18.52 16.12
C ALA A 114 10.03 17.68 15.67
N ALA A 115 9.86 16.78 14.68
CA ALA A 115 10.98 16.05 14.09
C ALA A 115 11.90 16.94 13.23
N LEU A 116 11.40 18.06 12.69
CA LEU A 116 12.19 19.11 12.02
C LEU A 116 12.84 20.08 13.02
N SER A 117 13.48 19.56 14.06
CA SER A 117 14.20 20.34 15.06
C SER A 117 15.65 19.89 15.22
N GLY A 118 16.47 20.74 15.85
CA GLY A 118 17.89 20.46 16.08
C GLY A 118 18.63 20.15 14.78
N ILE A 119 19.28 18.98 14.75
CA ILE A 119 20.08 18.51 13.61
C ILE A 119 19.25 18.16 12.36
N HIS A 120 17.94 17.96 12.49
CA HIS A 120 17.04 17.55 11.41
C HIS A 120 16.20 18.70 10.84
N ARG A 121 16.47 19.95 11.23
CA ARG A 121 15.72 21.14 10.82
C ARG A 121 15.51 21.23 9.30
N ASP A 122 16.54 20.90 8.54
CA ASP A 122 16.55 20.97 7.06
C ASP A 122 16.58 19.58 6.41
N ASP A 123 16.07 18.55 7.09
CA ASP A 123 16.00 17.19 6.54
C ASP A 123 14.92 17.12 5.45
N PRO A 124 15.31 16.92 4.17
CA PRO A 124 14.37 16.97 3.06
C PRO A 124 13.39 15.79 3.07
N ARG A 125 13.76 14.65 3.68
CA ARG A 125 12.87 13.48 3.75
C ARG A 125 11.74 13.72 4.75
N ILE A 126 12.04 14.37 5.88
CA ILE A 126 11.03 14.74 6.88
C ILE A 126 10.13 15.85 6.33
N GLN A 127 10.69 16.81 5.57
CA GLN A 127 9.90 17.85 4.90
C GLN A 127 8.90 17.29 3.88
N VAL A 128 9.28 16.28 3.09
CA VAL A 128 8.34 15.58 2.19
C VAL A 128 7.20 14.92 2.98
N LYS A 129 7.52 14.23 4.08
CA LYS A 129 6.50 13.59 4.93
C LYS A 129 5.56 14.61 5.59
N LEU A 130 6.09 15.74 6.04
CA LEU A 130 5.29 16.85 6.55
C LEU A 130 4.35 17.39 5.46
N ALA A 131 4.85 17.63 4.25
CA ALA A 131 4.03 18.11 3.14
C ALA A 131 2.93 17.12 2.78
N HIS A 132 3.23 15.82 2.78
CA HIS A 132 2.22 14.78 2.56
C HIS A 132 1.16 14.79 3.66
N ALA A 133 1.54 14.88 4.93
CA ALA A 133 0.59 14.99 6.03
C ALA A 133 -0.25 16.27 5.98
N LEU A 134 0.32 17.41 5.56
CA LEU A 134 -0.41 18.67 5.36
C LEU A 134 -1.48 18.51 4.28
N LEU A 135 -1.15 17.86 3.16
CA LEU A 135 -2.08 17.59 2.09
C LEU A 135 -3.23 16.68 2.56
N GLU A 136 -2.92 15.58 3.25
CA GLU A 136 -3.95 14.67 3.79
C GLU A 136 -4.80 15.33 4.90
N ALA A 137 -4.27 16.34 5.59
CA ALA A 137 -5.03 17.16 6.54
C ALA A 137 -5.89 18.25 5.87
N GLY A 138 -5.84 18.36 4.53
CA GLY A 138 -6.60 19.34 3.75
C GLY A 138 -5.90 20.69 3.56
N ASP A 139 -4.67 20.86 4.06
CA ASP A 139 -3.89 22.09 3.91
C ASP A 139 -2.96 22.02 2.67
N ALA A 140 -3.59 22.00 1.50
CA ALA A 140 -2.88 21.95 0.22
C ALA A 140 -1.95 23.15 0.00
N ALA A 141 -2.31 24.33 0.53
CA ALA A 141 -1.50 25.54 0.39
C ALA A 141 -0.18 25.42 1.15
N GLN A 142 -0.20 25.00 2.42
CA GLN A 142 1.04 24.78 3.18
C GLN A 142 1.85 23.60 2.62
N ALA A 143 1.21 22.54 2.14
CA ALA A 143 1.90 21.41 1.51
C ALA A 143 2.68 21.88 0.27
N ARG A 144 2.03 22.67 -0.60
CA ARG A 144 2.66 23.27 -1.78
C ARG A 144 3.85 24.14 -1.40
N GLN A 145 3.66 25.07 -0.46
CA GLN A 145 4.73 25.99 -0.03
C GLN A 145 5.93 25.24 0.53
N THR A 146 5.69 24.22 1.37
CA THR A 146 6.76 23.41 1.98
C THR A 146 7.62 22.73 0.91
N LEU A 147 7.01 22.24 -0.16
CA LEU A 147 7.73 21.57 -1.26
C LEU A 147 8.41 22.56 -2.21
N GLU A 148 7.81 23.72 -2.48
CA GLU A 148 8.45 24.81 -3.24
C GLU A 148 9.71 25.31 -2.52
N ASP A 149 9.64 25.52 -1.20
CA ASP A 149 10.78 25.92 -0.39
C ASP A 149 11.88 24.85 -0.36
N LEU A 150 11.49 23.57 -0.26
CA LEU A 150 12.44 22.45 -0.31
C LEU A 150 13.15 22.39 -1.67
N ILE A 151 12.42 22.49 -2.79
CA ILE A 151 12.99 22.46 -4.14
C ILE A 151 13.93 23.65 -4.35
N ALA A 152 13.54 24.85 -3.89
CA ALA A 152 14.38 26.05 -3.99
C ALA A 152 15.69 25.92 -3.21
N ARG A 153 15.65 25.31 -2.02
CA ARG A 153 16.85 25.12 -1.18
C ARG A 153 17.72 23.93 -1.61
N LYS A 154 17.11 22.87 -2.14
CA LYS A 154 17.78 21.62 -2.51
C LYS A 154 17.34 21.15 -3.90
N PRO A 155 17.77 21.84 -4.97
CA PRO A 155 17.34 21.54 -6.34
C PRO A 155 17.78 20.16 -6.84
N ASP A 156 18.77 19.53 -6.22
CA ASP A 156 19.23 18.17 -6.55
C ASP A 156 18.47 17.07 -5.80
N PHE A 157 17.66 17.43 -4.81
CA PHE A 157 16.86 16.45 -4.08
C PHE A 157 15.73 15.92 -5.00
N ARG A 158 15.68 14.60 -5.15
CA ARG A 158 14.66 13.92 -5.95
C ARG A 158 13.90 12.96 -5.05
N SER A 159 12.59 13.15 -4.99
CA SER A 159 11.67 12.26 -4.30
C SER A 159 10.42 12.08 -5.16
N PRO A 160 10.17 10.88 -5.72
CA PRO A 160 8.94 10.60 -6.46
C PRO A 160 7.69 10.84 -5.61
N GLU A 161 7.74 10.50 -4.31
CA GLU A 161 6.68 10.77 -3.34
C GLU A 161 6.47 12.27 -3.12
N GLY A 162 7.56 13.04 -3.01
CA GLY A 162 7.51 14.50 -2.89
C GLY A 162 6.93 15.16 -4.14
N HIS A 163 7.32 14.71 -5.33
CA HIS A 163 6.77 15.19 -6.59
C HIS A 163 5.27 14.85 -6.71
N LEU A 164 4.85 13.62 -6.39
CA LEU A 164 3.42 13.26 -6.38
C LEU A 164 2.62 14.12 -5.41
N THR A 165 3.14 14.35 -4.20
CA THR A 165 2.51 15.23 -3.20
C THR A 165 2.41 16.66 -3.71
N PHE A 166 3.46 17.16 -4.38
CA PHE A 166 3.46 18.49 -4.98
C PHE A 166 2.38 18.63 -6.06
N ALA A 167 2.32 17.69 -7.02
CA ALA A 167 1.31 17.71 -8.08
C ALA A 167 -0.12 17.71 -7.52
N ARG A 168 -0.38 16.87 -6.50
CA ARG A 168 -1.68 16.83 -5.80
C ARG A 168 -1.98 18.13 -5.06
N ALA A 169 -1.01 18.74 -4.39
CA ALA A 169 -1.18 20.00 -3.68
C ALA A 169 -1.45 21.17 -4.65
N VAL A 170 -0.76 21.22 -5.79
CA VAL A 170 -0.99 22.19 -6.86
C VAL A 170 -2.39 22.02 -7.45
N ALA A 171 -2.82 20.79 -7.72
CA ALA A 171 -4.16 20.49 -8.20
C ALA A 171 -5.26 20.93 -7.22
N ALA A 172 -5.09 20.62 -5.93
CA ALA A 172 -6.01 21.02 -4.87
C ALA A 172 -6.04 22.55 -4.64
N SER A 173 -4.95 23.25 -4.96
CA SER A 173 -4.88 24.72 -4.92
C SER A 173 -5.54 25.41 -6.14
N GLY A 174 -6.05 24.63 -7.11
CA GLY A 174 -6.76 25.15 -8.28
C GLY A 174 -5.89 25.49 -9.49
N ASP A 175 -4.57 25.33 -9.40
CA ASP A 175 -3.65 25.59 -10.51
C ASP A 175 -3.60 24.38 -11.47
N LYS A 176 -4.67 24.24 -12.26
CA LYS A 176 -4.89 23.13 -13.18
C LYS A 176 -3.78 22.99 -14.23
N ALA A 177 -3.25 24.10 -14.73
CA ALA A 177 -2.22 24.07 -15.76
C ALA A 177 -0.92 23.46 -15.23
N LYS A 178 -0.42 23.97 -14.10
CA LYS A 178 0.78 23.44 -13.46
C LYS A 178 0.59 22.01 -12.98
N ALA A 179 -0.57 21.68 -12.40
CA ALA A 179 -0.86 20.32 -11.96
C ALA A 179 -0.77 19.29 -13.10
N LYS A 180 -1.27 19.64 -14.30
CA LYS A 180 -1.15 18.76 -15.47
C LYS A 180 0.30 18.50 -15.86
N GLU A 181 1.12 19.55 -15.92
CA GLU A 181 2.54 19.44 -16.25
C GLU A 181 3.25 18.46 -15.31
N GLU A 182 3.07 18.63 -14.00
CA GLU A 182 3.69 17.78 -12.98
C GLU A 182 3.16 16.32 -13.05
N PHE A 183 1.84 16.14 -13.24
CA PHE A 183 1.28 14.80 -13.39
C PHE A 183 1.73 14.09 -14.66
N GLU A 184 1.87 14.80 -15.78
CA GLU A 184 2.37 14.24 -17.04
C GLU A 184 3.83 13.81 -16.91
N ALA A 185 4.66 14.62 -16.24
CA ALA A 185 6.01 14.24 -15.88
C ALA A 185 6.02 12.96 -15.02
N LEU A 186 5.22 12.93 -13.94
CA LEU A 186 5.09 11.77 -13.05
C LEU A 186 4.68 10.49 -13.80
N VAL A 187 3.67 10.56 -14.67
CA VAL A 187 3.21 9.41 -15.47
C VAL A 187 4.32 8.89 -16.39
N GLY A 188 5.16 9.79 -16.92
CA GLY A 188 6.29 9.47 -17.78
C GLY A 188 7.37 8.65 -17.10
N TYR A 189 7.85 9.06 -15.92
CA TYR A 189 8.99 8.39 -15.26
C TYR A 189 8.59 7.40 -14.16
N SER A 190 7.39 7.49 -13.59
CA SER A 190 6.98 6.61 -12.48
C SER A 190 6.81 5.16 -12.95
N SER A 191 7.30 4.24 -12.13
CA SER A 191 7.16 2.79 -12.36
C SER A 191 5.83 2.23 -11.85
N GLY A 192 5.20 2.91 -10.88
CA GLY A 192 3.88 2.58 -10.33
C GLY A 192 2.73 3.29 -11.02
N PHE A 193 1.50 3.03 -10.54
CA PHE A 193 0.27 3.59 -11.09
C PHE A 193 -0.41 4.63 -10.20
N ASP A 194 0.14 4.95 -9.03
CA ASP A 194 -0.47 5.90 -8.09
C ASP A 194 -0.60 7.31 -8.69
N ALA A 195 0.42 7.76 -9.44
CA ALA A 195 0.34 9.00 -10.20
C ALA A 195 -0.77 8.99 -11.26
N HIS A 196 -1.02 7.84 -11.90
CA HIS A 196 -2.10 7.71 -12.88
C HIS A 196 -3.45 7.81 -12.19
N VAL A 197 -3.62 7.16 -11.03
CA VAL A 197 -4.86 7.22 -10.23
C VAL A 197 -5.20 8.67 -9.90
N HIS A 198 -4.28 9.39 -9.27
CA HIS A 198 -4.52 10.77 -8.85
C HIS A 198 -4.71 11.73 -10.04
N TYR A 199 -3.97 11.53 -11.13
CA TYR A 199 -4.16 12.36 -12.31
C TYR A 199 -5.54 12.13 -12.94
N VAL A 200 -5.99 10.88 -13.07
CA VAL A 200 -7.34 10.55 -13.56
C VAL A 200 -8.41 11.15 -12.64
N GLU A 201 -8.25 11.08 -11.32
CA GLU A 201 -9.17 11.72 -10.37
C GLU A 201 -9.28 13.23 -10.60
N CYS A 202 -8.14 13.90 -10.81
CA CYS A 202 -8.11 15.33 -11.13
C CYS A 202 -8.78 15.62 -12.48
N LEU A 203 -8.48 14.84 -13.53
CA LEU A 203 -9.08 15.00 -14.86
C LEU A 203 -10.61 14.86 -14.82
N ILE A 204 -11.12 13.88 -14.07
CA ILE A 204 -12.57 13.73 -13.84
C ILE A 204 -13.13 14.94 -13.10
N GLY A 205 -12.48 15.39 -12.02
CA GLY A 205 -12.89 16.57 -11.26
C GLY A 205 -12.89 17.86 -12.11
N TRP A 206 -12.04 17.93 -13.12
CA TRP A 206 -11.96 19.05 -14.06
C TRP A 206 -12.84 18.90 -15.30
N GLY A 207 -13.65 17.84 -15.39
CA GLY A 207 -14.53 17.56 -16.54
C GLY A 207 -13.83 17.05 -17.81
N GLU A 208 -12.55 16.71 -17.74
CA GLU A 208 -11.76 16.21 -18.88
C GLU A 208 -11.89 14.69 -19.05
N LEU A 209 -13.13 14.24 -19.21
CA LEU A 209 -13.48 12.82 -19.21
C LEU A 209 -12.81 12.04 -20.35
N GLY A 210 -12.67 12.66 -21.53
CA GLY A 210 -11.98 12.03 -22.67
C GLY A 210 -10.52 11.70 -22.35
N ARG A 211 -9.79 12.65 -21.75
CA ARG A 211 -8.40 12.45 -21.35
C ARG A 211 -8.27 11.46 -20.18
N ALA A 212 -9.21 11.49 -19.24
CA ALA A 212 -9.27 10.54 -18.14
C ALA A 212 -9.40 9.09 -18.65
N ARG A 213 -10.29 8.85 -19.63
CA ARG A 213 -10.48 7.52 -20.26
C ARG A 213 -9.22 7.08 -20.98
N GLU A 214 -8.63 7.95 -21.80
CA GLU A 214 -7.40 7.66 -22.53
C GLU A 214 -6.27 7.22 -21.58
N LEU A 215 -6.09 7.96 -20.48
CA LEU A 215 -5.07 7.65 -19.48
C LEU A 215 -5.34 6.30 -18.78
N CYS A 216 -6.61 5.99 -18.46
CA CYS A 216 -7.00 4.69 -17.92
C CYS A 216 -6.69 3.54 -18.88
N GLU A 217 -6.96 3.71 -20.18
CA GLU A 217 -6.68 2.69 -21.20
C GLU A 217 -5.18 2.47 -21.41
N GLN A 218 -4.41 3.55 -21.45
CA GLN A 218 -2.95 3.51 -21.53
C GLN A 218 -2.37 2.76 -20.31
N ALA A 219 -2.85 3.09 -19.10
CA ALA A 219 -2.42 2.44 -17.88
C ALA A 219 -2.73 0.93 -17.89
N GLN A 220 -3.92 0.53 -18.33
CA GLN A 220 -4.29 -0.88 -18.46
C GLN A 220 -3.44 -1.62 -19.49
N THR A 221 -3.15 -0.97 -20.62
CA THR A 221 -2.29 -1.54 -21.67
C THR A 221 -0.86 -1.75 -21.16
N ARG A 222 -0.32 -0.76 -20.44
CA ARG A 222 0.98 -0.87 -19.76
C ARG A 222 0.98 -2.00 -18.74
N ALA A 223 -0.08 -2.11 -17.94
CA ALA A 223 -0.22 -3.15 -16.93
C ALA A 223 -0.23 -4.56 -17.51
N LYS A 224 -0.85 -4.79 -18.68
CA LYS A 224 -0.86 -6.10 -19.36
C LYS A 224 0.55 -6.61 -19.68
N ARG A 225 1.48 -5.70 -19.99
CA ARG A 225 2.88 -6.02 -20.33
C ARG A 225 3.77 -6.27 -19.11
N LEU A 226 3.30 -5.97 -17.89
CA LEU A 226 4.08 -6.16 -16.68
C LEU A 226 4.14 -7.64 -16.24
N PRO A 227 5.26 -8.06 -15.63
CA PRO A 227 5.36 -9.36 -14.95
C PRO A 227 4.29 -9.54 -13.87
N ALA A 228 3.92 -10.79 -13.58
CA ALA A 228 2.85 -11.10 -12.63
C ALA A 228 3.06 -10.50 -11.23
N TYR A 229 4.30 -10.49 -10.72
CA TYR A 229 4.64 -9.88 -9.44
C TYR A 229 4.39 -8.36 -9.43
N ALA A 230 4.85 -7.64 -10.47
CA ALA A 230 4.65 -6.19 -10.59
C ALA A 230 3.15 -5.84 -10.72
N ARG A 231 2.36 -6.65 -11.43
CA ARG A 231 0.90 -6.50 -11.48
C ARG A 231 0.24 -6.72 -10.13
N ARG A 232 0.69 -7.69 -9.33
CA ARG A 232 0.16 -7.92 -7.98
C ARG A 232 0.46 -6.75 -7.05
N MET A 233 1.67 -6.19 -7.12
CA MET A 233 2.07 -5.03 -6.32
C MET A 233 1.22 -3.79 -6.65
N ASN A 234 0.93 -3.58 -7.93
CA ASN A 234 0.10 -2.44 -8.38
C ASN A 234 -1.40 -2.74 -8.43
N LYS A 235 -1.85 -3.91 -7.95
CA LYS A 235 -3.25 -4.34 -8.05
C LYS A 235 -4.23 -3.29 -7.49
N PRO A 236 -4.01 -2.68 -6.31
CA PRO A 236 -4.93 -1.68 -5.77
C PRO A 236 -5.11 -0.48 -6.70
N ALA A 237 -4.01 0.10 -7.19
CA ALA A 237 -4.04 1.23 -8.12
C ALA A 237 -4.69 0.86 -9.46
N LEU A 238 -4.41 -0.33 -9.99
CA LEU A 238 -5.01 -0.81 -11.24
C LEU A 238 -6.51 -1.07 -11.12
N ASP A 239 -6.97 -1.60 -9.99
CA ASP A 239 -8.40 -1.81 -9.74
C ASP A 239 -9.11 -0.45 -9.59
N LYS A 240 -8.48 0.53 -8.92
CA LYS A 240 -8.98 1.92 -8.85
C LYS A 240 -9.08 2.58 -10.22
N LEU A 241 -8.08 2.43 -11.08
CA LEU A 241 -8.10 2.97 -12.45
C LEU A 241 -9.25 2.40 -13.30
N LYS A 242 -9.62 1.12 -13.11
CA LYS A 242 -10.79 0.54 -13.78
C LYS A 242 -12.09 1.17 -13.29
N GLU A 243 -12.21 1.41 -11.99
CA GLU A 243 -13.38 2.08 -11.41
C GLU A 243 -13.51 3.52 -11.95
N LEU A 244 -12.39 4.26 -11.98
CA LEU A 244 -12.36 5.62 -12.50
C LEU A 244 -12.67 5.68 -13.99
N GLY A 245 -12.17 4.72 -14.78
CA GLY A 245 -12.50 4.61 -16.21
C GLY A 245 -14.01 4.46 -16.44
N LYS A 246 -14.66 3.56 -15.70
CA LYS A 246 -16.12 3.39 -15.75
C LYS A 246 -16.86 4.66 -15.34
N ARG A 247 -16.40 5.34 -14.28
CA ARG A 247 -17.00 6.62 -13.84
C ARG A 247 -16.89 7.71 -14.90
N ALA A 248 -15.78 7.75 -15.64
CA ALA A 248 -15.58 8.70 -16.72
C ALA A 248 -16.44 8.39 -17.97
N GLU A 249 -16.90 7.15 -18.14
CA GLU A 249 -17.85 6.76 -19.20
C GLU A 249 -19.31 7.09 -18.84
N SER A 250 -19.66 7.02 -17.55
CA SER A 250 -21.03 7.24 -17.07
C SER A 250 -21.42 8.70 -16.82
N THR A 251 -20.47 9.63 -16.97
CA THR A 251 -20.65 11.08 -16.76
C THR A 251 -20.63 11.79 -18.11
#